data_AF-A0A1I6VBH3-F1
#
_entry.id   AF-A0A1I6VBH3-F1
#
_cell.length_a   1.000
_cell.length_b   1.000
_cell.length_c   1.000
_cell.angle_alpha   90.00
_cell.angle_beta   90.00
_cell.angle_gamma   90.00
#
_symmetry.space_group_name_H-M   'P 1'
#
loop_
_entity.id
_entity.type
_entity.pdbx_description
1 polymer ?
#
loop_
_entity_poly.entity_id
_entity_poly.type
_entity_poly.pdbx_seq_one_letter_code
_entity_poly.pdbx_strand_id
1 'polypeptide(L)' 'MNTLDNIKHSLIDRILVTKNEELLQAIEYIFIATEAADQVQLTSEQTEMLLMSEEDITYERIVSEDELEQSDKKWLD' A
#
# COMPACT_ATOMS: atom_id res chain seq x y z
N MET A 1 8.64 25.56 -10.52
CA MET A 1 7.39 24.87 -10.91
C MET A 1 7.82 23.67 -11.74
N ASN A 2 7.67 22.46 -11.20
CA ASN A 2 8.29 21.28 -11.81
C ASN A 2 7.62 20.96 -13.14
N THR A 3 8.39 20.48 -14.11
CA THR A 3 7.89 20.00 -15.41
C THR A 3 6.81 18.95 -15.24
N LEU A 4 6.90 18.13 -14.19
CA LEU A 4 5.90 17.15 -13.78
C LEU A 4 4.56 17.79 -13.40
N ASP A 5 4.58 18.90 -12.65
CA ASP A 5 3.36 19.58 -12.23
C ASP A 5 2.61 20.13 -13.44
N ASN A 6 3.32 20.69 -14.42
CA ASN A 6 2.71 21.21 -15.65
C ASN A 6 2.04 20.10 -16.48
N ILE A 7 2.62 18.90 -16.50
CA ILE A 7 2.03 17.74 -17.18
C ILE A 7 0.74 17.31 -16.48
N LYS A 8 0.74 17.24 -15.15
CA LYS A 8 -0.46 16.89 -14.36
C LYS A 8 -1.61 17.88 -14.59
N HIS A 9 -1.34 19.19 -14.52
CA HIS A 9 -2.36 20.21 -14.75
C HIS A 9 -2.93 20.14 -16.17
N SER A 10 -2.09 19.98 -17.19
CA SER A 10 -2.53 19.83 -18.59
C SER A 10 -3.40 18.59 -18.82
N LEU A 11 -3.13 17.48 -18.13
CA LEU A 11 -3.95 16.27 -18.19
C LEU A 11 -5.31 16.49 -17.54
N ILE A 12 -5.36 17.12 -16.37
CA ILE A 12 -6.61 17.45 -15.67
C ILE A 12 -7.49 18.34 -16.55
N ASP A 13 -6.92 19.37 -17.16
CA ASP A 13 -7.66 20.28 -18.05
C ASP A 13 -8.25 19.54 -19.27
N ARG A 14 -7.52 18.60 -19.86
CA ARG A 14 -8.00 17.80 -20.99
C ARG A 14 -9.11 16.82 -20.60
N ILE A 15 -9.03 16.25 -19.41
CA ILE A 15 -10.06 15.37 -18.85
C ILE A 15 -11.34 16.16 -18.57
N LEU A 16 -11.23 17.39 -18.04
CA LEU A 16 -12.38 18.25 -17.75
C LEU A 16 -13.10 18.76 -19.02
N VAL A 17 -12.37 18.94 -20.12
CA VAL A 17 -12.93 19.45 -21.38
C VAL A 17 -13.54 18.35 -22.25
N THR A 18 -13.08 17.10 -22.13
CA THR A 18 -13.60 16.01 -22.97
C THR A 18 -15.00 15.57 -22.53
N LYS A 19 -15.86 15.29 -23.52
CA LYS A 19 -17.17 14.66 -23.33
C LYS A 19 -17.22 13.26 -23.95
N ASN A 20 -16.08 12.77 -24.42
CA ASN A 20 -15.99 11.45 -25.04
C ASN A 20 -15.85 10.40 -23.93
N GLU A 21 -16.92 9.62 -23.74
CA GLU A 21 -17.00 8.57 -22.73
C GLU A 21 -16.00 7.44 -22.98
N GLU A 22 -15.79 7.01 -24.23
CA GLU A 22 -14.84 5.96 -24.59
C GLU A 22 -13.41 6.36 -24.24
N LEU A 23 -13.05 7.63 -24.46
CA LEU A 23 -11.74 8.16 -24.09
C LEU A 23 -11.55 8.16 -22.57
N LEU A 24 -12.56 8.57 -21.81
CA LEU A 24 -12.49 8.60 -20.35
C LEU A 24 -12.39 7.18 -19.77
N GLN A 25 -13.13 6.21 -20.32
CA GLN A 25 -13.04 4.81 -19.93
C GLN A 25 -11.66 4.21 -20.22
N ALA A 26 -11.06 4.53 -21.37
CA ALA A 26 -9.70 4.09 -21.68
C ALA A 26 -8.65 4.68 -20.73
N ILE A 27 -8.80 5.96 -20.37
CA ILE A 27 -7.91 6.63 -19.40
C ILE A 27 -8.04 6.00 -18.01
N GLU A 28 -9.26 5.77 -17.55
CA GLU A 28 -9.54 5.09 -16.27
C GLU A 28 -8.90 3.70 -16.22
N TYR A 29 -9.08 2.91 -17.28
CA TYR A 29 -8.48 1.58 -17.38
C TYR A 29 -6.95 1.63 -17.33
N ILE A 30 -6.33 2.62 -17.99
CA ILE A 30 -4.87 2.82 -17.93
C ILE A 30 -4.45 3.13 -16.48
N PHE A 31 -5.15 4.01 -15.78
CA PHE A 31 -4.82 4.33 -14.39
C PHE A 31 -4.91 3.11 -13.47
N ILE A 32 -6.00 2.35 -13.56
CA ILE A 32 -6.20 1.10 -12.79
C ILE A 32 -5.11 0.08 -13.12
N ALA A 33 -4.77 -0.09 -14.40
CA ALA A 33 -3.70 -1.00 -14.82
C ALA A 33 -2.32 -0.56 -14.30
N THR A 34 -2.11 0.75 -14.12
CA THR A 34 -0.87 1.30 -13.57
C THR A 34 -0.82 1.36 -12.04
N GLU A 35 -1.95 1.40 -11.34
CA GLU A 35 -2.02 1.35 -9.87
C GLU A 35 -1.49 0.03 -9.29
N ALA A 36 -1.51 -1.05 -10.08
CA ALA A 36 -0.84 -2.30 -9.70
C ALA A 36 0.69 -2.15 -9.49
N ALA A 37 1.28 -1.03 -9.94
CA ALA A 37 2.70 -0.72 -9.76
C ALA A 37 3.00 0.04 -8.46
N ASP A 38 2.00 0.57 -7.74
CA ASP A 38 2.16 1.09 -6.37
C ASP A 38 2.05 -0.06 -5.35
N GLN A 39 2.74 -1.18 -5.62
CA GLN A 39 3.04 -2.13 -4.55
C GLN A 39 3.88 -1.38 -3.53
N VAL A 40 3.36 -1.26 -2.30
CA VAL A 40 4.12 -0.79 -1.14
C VAL A 40 5.41 -1.61 -1.09
N GLN A 41 6.52 -0.99 -1.48
CA GLN A 41 7.83 -1.63 -1.42
C GLN A 41 8.22 -1.72 0.05
N LEU A 42 8.26 -2.94 0.57
CA LEU A 42 8.77 -3.18 1.91
C LEU A 42 10.26 -2.83 1.94
N THR A 43 10.67 -2.18 3.02
CA THR A 43 12.09 -2.03 3.34
C THR A 43 12.71 -3.40 3.62
N SER A 44 14.04 -3.47 3.58
CA SER A 44 14.77 -4.70 3.90
C SER A 44 14.46 -5.18 5.32
N GLU A 45 14.36 -4.25 6.27
CA GLU A 45 14.04 -4.51 7.67
C GLU A 45 12.61 -5.04 7.85
N GLN A 46 11.64 -4.48 7.13
CA GLN A 46 10.26 -4.98 7.15
C GLN A 46 10.15 -6.38 6.55
N THR A 47 10.93 -6.67 5.50
CA THR A 47 11.00 -8.01 4.92
C THR A 47 11.63 -9.00 5.90
N GLU A 48 12.69 -8.60 6.59
CA GLU A 48 13.35 -9.41 7.62
C GLU A 48 12.41 -9.72 8.79
N MET A 49 11.65 -8.74 9.29
CA MET A 49 10.66 -8.97 10.35
C MET A 49 9.60 -10.01 9.95
N LEU A 50 9.14 -9.98 8.69
CA LEU A 50 8.19 -10.98 8.20
C LEU A 50 8.82 -12.38 8.14
N LEU A 51 10.07 -12.49 7.67
CA LEU A 51 10.79 -13.77 7.65
C LEU A 51 11.01 -14.33 9.06
N MET A 52 11.29 -13.48 10.04
CA MET A 52 11.38 -13.88 11.45
C MET A 52 10.03 -14.41 11.95
N SER A 53 8.92 -13.79 11.58
CA SER A 53 7.58 -14.26 11.94
C SER A 53 7.27 -15.65 11.36
N GLU A 54 7.67 -15.94 10.12
CA GLU A 54 7.52 -17.27 9.52
C GLU A 54 8.34 -18.33 10.27
N GLU A 55 9.54 -17.96 10.73
CA GLU A 55 10.39 -18.81 11.55
C GLU A 55 9.74 -19.08 12.92
N ASP A 56 9.18 -18.04 13.55
CA ASP A 56 8.47 -18.16 14.83
C ASP A 56 7.26 -19.09 14.73
N ILE A 57 6.49 -18.99 13.63
CA ILE A 57 5.37 -19.92 13.36
C ILE A 57 5.88 -21.36 13.18
N THR A 58 6.99 -21.53 12.44
CA THR A 58 7.56 -22.86 12.17
C THR A 58 8.04 -23.56 13.44
N TYR A 59 8.62 -22.82 14.38
CA TYR A 59 9.11 -23.35 15.66
C TYR A 59 8.12 -23.21 16.81
N GLU A 60 6.84 -22.93 16.53
CA GLU A 60 5.78 -22.74 17.54
C GLU A 60 6.14 -21.70 18.62
N ARG A 61 6.95 -20.69 18.27
CA ARG A 61 7.28 -19.52 19.12
C ARG A 61 6.18 -18.46 19.07
N ILE A 62 4.93 -18.91 19.22
CA ILE A 62 3.74 -18.06 19.20
C ILE A 62 3.11 -18.00 20.60
N VAL A 63 2.40 -16.91 20.87
CA VAL A 63 1.62 -16.73 22.11
C VAL A 63 0.16 -16.54 21.75
N SER A 64 -0.74 -17.01 22.60
CA SER A 64 -2.16 -16.75 22.43
C SER A 64 -2.51 -15.30 22.78
N GLU A 65 -3.60 -14.80 22.22
CA GLU A 65 -4.10 -13.44 22.51
C GLU A 65 -4.41 -13.26 24.00
N ASP A 66 -4.99 -14.28 24.65
CA ASP A 66 -5.28 -14.27 26.10
C ASP A 66 -4.01 -14.16 26.97
N GLU A 67 -2.90 -14.77 26.54
CA GLU A 67 -1.61 -14.67 27.23
C GLU A 67 -0.98 -13.28 27.04
N LEU A 68 -1.11 -12.73 25.85
CA LEU A 68 -0.60 -11.39 25.51
C LEU A 68 -1.38 -10.31 26.27
N GLU A 69 -2.70 -10.41 26.36
CA GLU A 69 -3.54 -9.49 27.14
C GLU A 69 -3.18 -9.51 28.63
N GLN A 70 -2.83 -10.68 29.17
CA GLN A 70 -2.38 -10.79 30.56
C GLN A 70 -1.01 -10.16 30.80
N SER A 71 -0.07 -10.30 29.85
CA SER A 71 1.23 -9.63 29.95
C SER A 71 1.09 -8.11 29.87
N ASP A 72 0.22 -7.63 28.98
CA ASP A 72 0.00 -6.19 28.78
C ASP A 72 -0.60 -5.54 30.04
N LYS A 73 -1.57 -6.21 30.69
CA LYS A 73 -2.13 -5.76 31.96
C LYS A 73 -1.07 -5.67 33.06
N LYS A 74 -0.19 -6.67 33.17
CA LYS A 74 0.91 -6.67 34.15
C LYS A 74 1.97 -5.60 33.89
N TRP A 75 2.13 -5.17 32.64
CA TRP A 75 3.09 -4.12 32.29
C TRP A 75 2.58 -2.72 32.65
N LEU A 76 1.26 -2.53 32.68
CA LEU A 76 0.60 -1.27 33.04
C LEU A 76 0.46 -1.04 34.55
N ASP A 77 0.61 -2.10 35.36
CA ASP A 77 0.60 -2.08 36.83
C ASP A 77 1.97 -1.68 37.42
#